data_AF-A0A2P6TE14-F1
#
_entry.id   AF-A0A2P6TE14-F1
#
_cell.length_a   1.000
_cell.length_b   1.000
_cell.length_c   1.000
_cell.angle_alpha   90.00
_cell.angle_beta   90.00
_cell.angle_gamma   90.00
#
_symmetry.space_group_name_H-M   'P 1'
#
loop_
_entity.id
_entity.type
_entity.pdbx_description
1 polymer ?
#
loop_
_entity_poly.entity_id
_entity_poly.type
_entity_poly.pdbx_seq_one_letter_code
_entity_poly.pdbx_strand_id
1 'polypeptide(L)'
;MLAAACRRLRQPGSAGWLRRLSSLPESAIHETAFGEFIPLSDQAGVPVLVRLHERQWGALARLPAAKLTEAGYQGEHLPSHVAVVRDAFGAHDDSHRRLGQEVAALGPHKVAVTADLAHPHNRLIVDDYELSEDKQNYRLRTVGTDLLRFFRQHELHTILVPDVQAAAQGLSTSAVGAQRGIKQSTNEVLMVAPTAFVFNDQAAQDNTFMNSAVNTFDPPASEGGEATHRQPPPSVTKRVLREFAALHHELTEVAGVKVNLFQHSLDHGTPDAVFPNNWFSTHPAGEALGGVQKDTLVFYPMKCPNRQAERRDDIKEVLQHWGYGRTIDMSPFEAEGQYFEGTGVLVIDRINGVAYVALSERADKQLAERWVAQLGYKDLVTFTSTDHAGGTVYHTNVMMAIGTDVAVVCLESVEDEAERRHLQQRLSKTHTIVDITRQQMAALCGNVLELEDGRGLPVLAMSTRAYNAFTDDQKKVLRRHVAALHHANIDTLEHIGGGGVRCTLAEIF
;
A
#
# COMPACT_ATOMS: atom_id res chain seq x y z
N MET A 1 49.30 51.83 6.89
CA MET A 1 49.53 51.20 8.21
C MET A 1 49.94 49.76 8.01
N LEU A 2 51.16 49.58 7.49
CA LEU A 2 51.89 48.32 7.49
C LEU A 2 52.81 48.31 8.72
N ALA A 3 53.02 47.12 9.29
CA ALA A 3 54.02 46.72 10.28
C ALA A 3 53.60 46.63 11.77
N ALA A 4 54.14 45.58 12.40
CA ALA A 4 54.03 45.10 13.79
C ALA A 4 52.75 44.29 14.09
N ALA A 5 52.76 43.00 14.45
CA ALA A 5 53.81 42.24 15.11
C ALA A 5 53.74 40.73 14.77
N CYS A 6 54.64 40.28 13.89
CA CYS A 6 55.17 38.93 13.94
C CYS A 6 56.22 38.88 15.06
N ARG A 7 55.94 38.15 16.15
CA ARG A 7 56.92 37.41 16.97
C ARG A 7 56.25 36.83 18.22
N ARG A 8 55.90 35.55 18.14
CA ARG A 8 56.22 34.52 19.14
C ARG A 8 55.62 33.23 18.62
N LEU A 9 56.48 32.30 18.23
CA LEU A 9 56.35 30.85 18.37
C LEU A 9 57.45 30.21 17.50
N ARG A 10 58.61 30.01 18.11
CA ARG A 10 59.54 28.96 17.74
C ARG A 10 60.11 28.38 19.02
N GLN A 11 59.74 27.14 19.33
CA GLN A 11 60.67 26.06 19.65
C GLN A 11 60.06 24.75 19.09
N PRO A 12 60.89 23.81 18.62
CA PRO A 12 60.48 22.76 17.68
C PRO A 12 60.29 21.40 18.36
N GLY A 13 59.34 20.62 17.85
CA GLY A 13 59.13 19.22 18.19
C GLY A 13 58.39 18.54 17.04
N SER A 14 59.13 18.22 16.00
CA SER A 14 58.68 17.46 14.84
C SER A 14 58.39 16.00 15.18
N ALA A 15 57.50 15.41 14.38
CA ALA A 15 57.23 13.99 14.19
C ALA A 15 56.15 13.37 15.10
N GLY A 16 54.94 13.30 14.52
CA GLY A 16 53.82 12.55 15.08
C GLY A 16 52.50 12.76 14.35
N TRP A 17 52.53 13.03 13.04
CA TRP A 17 51.34 12.96 12.19
C TRP A 17 50.92 11.49 12.03
N LEU A 18 50.39 10.89 13.10
CA LEU A 18 49.53 9.73 13.00
C LEU A 18 48.10 10.23 13.15
N ARG A 19 47.46 10.43 11.99
CA ARG A 19 46.00 10.42 11.89
C ARG A 19 45.53 9.17 12.65
N ARG A 20 44.89 9.35 13.81
CA ARG A 20 44.11 8.30 14.44
C ARG A 20 42.98 8.00 13.47
N LEU A 21 43.15 6.94 12.68
CA LEU A 21 42.07 6.33 11.92
C LEU A 21 40.99 5.94 12.93
N SER A 22 39.76 6.31 12.60
CA SER A 22 38.54 6.11 13.37
C SER A 22 38.47 4.74 14.06
N SER A 23 38.68 4.74 15.37
CA SER A 23 38.12 3.80 16.32
C SER A 23 38.13 4.53 17.66
N LEU A 24 36.99 4.55 18.37
CA LEU A 24 36.92 5.13 19.71
C LEU A 24 37.99 4.45 20.59
N PRO A 25 38.67 5.19 21.50
CA PRO A 25 39.60 4.57 22.44
C PRO A 25 38.87 3.51 23.28
N GLU A 26 39.54 2.40 23.58
CA GLU A 26 39.00 1.24 24.31
C GLU A 26 38.36 1.60 25.66
N SER A 27 38.79 2.72 26.27
CA SER A 27 38.18 3.29 27.48
C SER A 27 36.73 3.78 27.27
N ALA A 28 36.39 4.29 26.09
CA ALA A 28 35.02 4.73 25.77
C ALA A 28 34.05 3.52 25.66
N ILE A 29 34.56 2.34 25.32
CA ILE A 29 33.77 1.09 25.17
C ILE A 29 33.23 0.61 26.52
N HIS A 30 33.98 0.80 27.60
CA HIS A 30 33.55 0.41 28.94
C HIS A 30 32.58 1.41 29.58
N GLU A 31 32.62 2.68 29.14
CA GLU A 31 31.79 3.76 29.69
C GLU A 31 30.47 3.96 28.93
N THR A 32 30.32 3.45 27.70
CA THR A 32 29.05 3.60 26.96
C THR A 32 27.96 2.72 27.57
N ALA A 33 26.97 3.33 28.21
CA ALA A 33 25.80 2.63 28.70
C ALA A 33 24.90 2.20 27.52
N PHE A 34 24.36 0.98 27.59
CA PHE A 34 23.35 0.53 26.63
C PHE A 34 22.01 1.16 27.01
N GLY A 35 21.31 1.76 26.04
CA GLY A 35 20.06 2.49 26.27
C GLY A 35 18.83 1.62 26.09
N GLU A 36 18.35 1.51 24.86
CA GLU A 36 17.14 0.76 24.53
C GLU A 36 17.48 -0.59 23.87
N PHE A 37 16.71 -1.61 24.23
CA PHE A 37 16.82 -2.96 23.70
C PHE A 37 15.49 -3.39 23.11
N ILE A 38 15.53 -3.97 21.91
CA ILE A 38 14.35 -4.56 21.29
C ILE A 38 14.69 -5.99 20.86
N PRO A 39 14.19 -7.01 21.57
CA PRO A 39 14.25 -8.38 21.08
C PRO A 39 13.34 -8.50 19.85
N LEU A 40 13.88 -8.98 18.74
CA LEU A 40 13.11 -9.16 17.51
C LEU A 40 12.38 -10.51 17.48
N SER A 41 12.95 -11.53 18.11
CA SER A 41 12.39 -12.88 18.23
C SER A 41 13.11 -13.63 19.36
N ASP A 42 12.45 -14.65 19.92
CA ASP A 42 13.06 -15.59 20.87
C ASP A 42 13.84 -16.73 20.16
N GLN A 43 13.85 -16.74 18.82
CA GLN A 43 14.57 -17.73 18.03
C GLN A 43 16.09 -17.52 18.07
N ALA A 44 16.83 -18.63 18.18
CA ALA A 44 18.28 -18.62 18.08
C ALA A 44 18.73 -18.06 16.71
N GLY A 45 19.72 -17.16 16.71
CA GLY A 45 20.23 -16.53 15.49
C GLY A 45 19.58 -15.19 15.14
N VAL A 46 18.45 -14.83 15.76
CA VAL A 46 17.82 -13.52 15.53
C VAL A 46 18.49 -12.46 16.42
N PRO A 47 18.92 -11.31 15.86
CA PRO A 47 19.65 -10.30 16.61
C PRO A 47 18.74 -9.55 17.59
N VAL A 48 19.34 -9.12 18.70
CA VAL A 48 18.74 -8.10 19.57
C VAL A 48 19.16 -6.73 19.06
N LEU A 49 18.19 -5.84 18.81
CA LEU A 49 18.51 -4.46 18.48
C LEU A 49 18.88 -3.70 19.74
N VAL A 50 19.93 -2.89 19.61
CA VAL A 50 20.46 -2.07 20.68
C VAL A 50 20.59 -0.64 20.20
N ARG A 51 20.18 0.31 21.04
CA ARG A 51 20.60 1.70 20.93
C ARG A 51 21.40 2.07 22.16
N LEU A 52 22.62 2.54 21.96
CA LEU A 52 23.47 3.03 23.05
C LEU A 52 22.91 4.37 23.58
N HIS A 53 23.15 4.68 24.85
CA HIS A 53 22.72 5.93 25.47
C HIS A 53 23.40 7.16 24.84
N GLU A 54 24.66 6.99 24.43
CA GLU A 54 25.44 8.05 23.82
C GLU A 54 25.56 7.88 22.31
N ARG A 55 25.57 9.01 21.61
CA ARG A 55 25.72 9.03 20.17
C ARG A 55 27.12 8.65 19.75
N GLN A 56 27.27 7.43 19.24
CA GLN A 56 28.51 7.01 18.64
C GLN A 56 28.60 7.44 17.17
N TRP A 57 29.75 8.00 16.82
CA TRP A 57 30.07 8.48 15.47
C TRP A 57 30.41 7.34 14.51
N GLY A 58 30.70 6.15 15.04
CA GLY A 58 31.06 4.97 14.25
C GLY A 58 30.96 3.68 15.07
N ALA A 59 31.32 2.57 14.44
CA ALA A 59 31.28 1.26 15.06
C ALA A 59 32.50 1.00 15.98
N LEU A 60 32.29 0.14 16.96
CA LEU A 60 33.36 -0.40 17.80
C LEU A 60 33.85 -1.72 17.21
N ALA A 61 35.12 -2.06 17.39
CA ALA A 61 35.62 -3.37 16.96
C ALA A 61 35.04 -4.52 17.80
N ARG A 62 34.73 -4.23 19.07
CA ARG A 62 34.23 -5.20 20.06
C ARG A 62 33.25 -4.53 21.01
N LEU A 63 32.27 -5.31 21.49
CA LEU A 63 31.35 -4.92 22.57
C LEU A 63 31.44 -5.93 23.73
N PRO A 64 31.52 -5.52 25.00
CA PRO A 64 31.56 -6.45 26.13
C PRO A 64 30.20 -7.14 26.33
N ALA A 65 30.18 -8.48 26.45
CA ALA A 65 28.94 -9.23 26.69
C ALA A 65 28.30 -8.93 28.05
N ALA A 66 29.12 -8.53 29.05
CA ALA A 66 28.66 -8.15 30.38
C ALA A 66 27.59 -7.04 30.37
N LYS A 67 27.52 -6.23 29.31
CA LYS A 67 26.52 -5.17 29.17
C LYS A 67 25.14 -5.67 28.77
N LEU A 68 25.04 -6.81 28.09
CA LEU A 68 23.75 -7.47 27.85
C LEU A 68 23.26 -8.24 29.07
N THR A 69 24.18 -8.68 29.94
CA THR A 69 23.87 -9.23 31.26
C THR A 69 23.12 -8.23 32.14
N GLU A 70 23.48 -6.94 32.07
CA GLU A 70 22.77 -5.85 32.76
C GLU A 70 21.31 -5.69 32.24
N ALA A 71 21.03 -6.10 31.01
CA ALA A 71 19.71 -6.09 30.37
C ALA A 71 18.91 -7.41 30.52
N GLY A 72 19.42 -8.37 31.30
CA GLY A 72 18.74 -9.63 31.62
C GLY A 72 19.14 -10.86 30.79
N TYR A 73 20.08 -10.73 29.85
CA TYR A 73 20.58 -11.86 29.06
C TYR A 73 21.79 -12.53 29.74
N GLN A 74 21.69 -13.80 30.16
CA GLN A 74 22.78 -14.48 30.89
C GLN A 74 23.06 -15.91 30.39
N GLY A 75 24.32 -16.33 30.47
CA GLY A 75 24.73 -17.72 30.25
C GLY A 75 24.40 -18.23 28.84
N GLU A 76 23.55 -19.25 28.74
CA GLU A 76 23.09 -19.81 27.46
C GLU A 76 22.05 -18.94 26.76
N HIS A 77 21.51 -17.91 27.43
CA HIS A 77 20.53 -16.98 26.86
C HIS A 77 21.16 -15.73 26.24
N LEU A 78 22.48 -15.64 26.15
CA LEU A 78 23.12 -14.54 25.40
C LEU A 78 22.75 -14.65 23.91
N PRO A 79 22.27 -13.57 23.28
CA PRO A 79 21.96 -13.61 21.86
C PRO A 79 23.24 -13.84 21.07
N SER A 80 23.15 -14.64 20.00
CA SER A 80 24.30 -14.89 19.12
C SER A 80 24.69 -13.63 18.33
N HIS A 81 23.72 -12.75 18.05
CA HIS A 81 23.92 -11.50 17.33
C HIS A 81 23.37 -10.29 18.08
N VAL A 82 24.08 -9.16 17.97
CA VAL A 82 23.69 -7.86 18.49
C VAL A 82 23.80 -6.84 17.37
N ALA A 83 22.75 -6.07 17.18
CA ALA A 83 22.67 -5.05 16.14
C ALA A 83 22.57 -3.66 16.78
N VAL A 84 23.66 -2.89 16.71
CA VAL A 84 23.68 -1.52 17.24
C VAL A 84 23.13 -0.57 16.19
N VAL A 85 21.99 0.08 16.50
CA VAL A 85 21.26 0.96 15.60
C VAL A 85 21.66 2.42 15.82
N ARG A 86 22.05 3.11 14.74
CA ARG A 86 22.47 4.52 14.74
C ARG A 86 21.75 5.33 13.67
N ASP A 87 21.58 6.62 13.92
CA ASP A 87 21.09 7.58 12.92
C ASP A 87 22.19 7.85 11.88
N ALA A 88 21.87 7.62 10.60
CA ALA A 88 22.84 7.78 9.52
C ALA A 88 23.24 9.24 9.28
N PHE A 89 22.30 10.18 9.46
CA PHE A 89 22.45 11.58 9.07
C PHE A 89 22.07 12.59 10.16
N GLY A 90 21.81 12.18 11.40
CA GLY A 90 21.46 13.17 12.45
C GLY A 90 22.62 14.12 12.75
N ALA A 91 22.32 15.34 13.16
CA ALA A 91 23.29 16.33 13.59
C ALA A 91 23.72 16.13 15.05
N HIS A 92 24.92 16.57 15.44
CA HIS A 92 25.46 16.39 16.79
C HIS A 92 24.57 16.93 17.94
N ASP A 93 23.68 17.84 17.61
CA ASP A 93 22.74 18.56 18.46
C ASP A 93 21.31 17.99 18.40
N ASP A 94 21.05 16.99 17.57
CA ASP A 94 19.77 16.27 17.55
C ASP A 94 19.64 15.35 18.76
N SER A 95 18.47 15.35 19.37
CA SER A 95 18.11 14.35 20.38
C SER A 95 18.00 12.96 19.77
N HIS A 96 18.41 11.94 20.53
CA HIS A 96 18.24 10.54 20.12
C HIS A 96 16.77 10.18 19.93
N ARG A 97 16.43 9.67 18.74
CA ARG A 97 15.14 9.00 18.52
C ARG A 97 15.10 7.73 19.35
N ARG A 98 13.99 7.51 20.05
CA ARG A 98 13.78 6.32 20.88
C ARG A 98 13.61 5.11 19.98
N LEU A 99 14.36 4.05 20.22
CA LEU A 99 14.31 2.87 19.38
C LEU A 99 12.91 2.23 19.37
N GLY A 100 12.21 2.25 20.50
CA GLY A 100 10.82 1.76 20.60
C GLY A 100 9.75 2.62 19.90
N GLN A 101 10.11 3.79 19.37
CA GLN A 101 9.26 4.58 18.47
C GLN A 101 9.57 4.31 17.00
N GLU A 102 10.75 3.74 16.73
CA GLU A 102 11.26 3.48 15.38
C GLU A 102 11.05 2.04 14.96
N VAL A 103 11.06 1.09 15.90
CA VAL A 103 10.97 -0.35 15.64
C VAL A 103 10.18 -1.06 16.73
N ALA A 104 9.37 -2.06 16.39
CA ALA A 104 8.78 -3.01 17.33
C ALA A 104 8.64 -4.40 16.73
N ALA A 105 8.90 -5.44 17.51
CA ALA A 105 8.63 -6.81 17.07
C ALA A 105 7.12 -7.06 17.02
N LEU A 106 6.65 -7.64 15.91
CA LEU A 106 5.26 -8.04 15.70
C LEU A 106 5.07 -9.57 15.69
N GLY A 107 6.15 -10.32 15.86
CA GLY A 107 6.16 -11.78 15.85
C GLY A 107 7.52 -12.33 15.41
N PRO A 108 7.68 -13.67 15.30
CA PRO A 108 8.98 -14.30 15.11
C PRO A 108 9.74 -13.87 13.85
N HIS A 109 9.01 -13.46 12.81
CA HIS A 109 9.55 -13.04 11.51
C HIS A 109 8.99 -11.69 11.05
N LYS A 110 8.36 -10.91 11.93
CA LYS A 110 7.69 -9.65 11.55
C LYS A 110 8.10 -8.52 12.48
N VAL A 111 8.43 -7.36 11.91
CA VAL A 111 8.88 -6.19 12.65
C VAL A 111 8.18 -4.95 12.07
N ALA A 112 7.52 -4.17 12.93
CA ALA A 112 7.05 -2.82 12.61
C ALA A 112 8.23 -1.86 12.64
N VAL A 113 8.31 -0.97 11.67
CA VAL A 113 9.35 0.06 11.57
C VAL A 113 8.70 1.38 11.21
N THR A 114 9.18 2.52 11.70
CA THR A 114 8.54 3.79 11.39
C THR A 114 8.61 4.10 9.89
N ALA A 115 7.49 4.51 9.30
CA ALA A 115 7.40 4.93 7.90
C ALA A 115 8.30 6.13 7.58
N ASP A 116 8.69 6.89 8.61
CA ASP A 116 9.64 7.99 8.49
C ASP A 116 11.00 7.56 7.90
N LEU A 117 11.40 6.30 8.10
CA LEU A 117 12.64 5.75 7.51
C LEU A 117 12.61 5.64 5.98
N ALA A 118 11.45 5.81 5.33
CA ALA A 118 11.36 5.90 3.88
C ALA A 118 12.06 7.17 3.35
N HIS A 119 12.15 8.23 4.17
CA HIS A 119 12.87 9.43 3.79
C HIS A 119 14.39 9.24 3.88
N PRO A 120 15.17 9.55 2.81
CA PRO A 120 16.62 9.34 2.81
C PRO A 120 17.37 9.99 3.99
N HIS A 121 16.89 11.14 4.47
CA HIS A 121 17.49 11.85 5.62
C HIS A 121 17.28 11.16 6.97
N ASN A 122 16.21 10.36 7.10
CA ASN A 122 15.82 9.77 8.38
C ASN A 122 16.32 8.33 8.52
N ARG A 123 17.14 7.84 7.59
CA ARG A 123 17.66 6.47 7.57
C ARG A 123 18.40 6.08 8.86
N LEU A 124 18.17 4.85 9.26
CA LEU A 124 18.90 4.17 10.33
C LEU A 124 19.90 3.18 9.73
N ILE A 125 21.06 3.07 10.36
CA ILE A 125 22.11 2.11 10.02
C ILE A 125 22.42 1.22 11.22
N VAL A 126 22.94 0.04 10.92
CA VAL A 126 23.19 -1.04 11.86
C VAL A 126 24.65 -1.46 11.76
N ASP A 127 25.28 -1.55 12.92
CA ASP A 127 26.53 -2.28 13.09
C ASP A 127 26.20 -3.65 13.71
N ASP A 128 26.45 -4.72 12.97
CA ASP A 128 26.16 -6.11 13.38
C ASP A 128 27.37 -6.73 14.07
N TYR A 129 27.13 -7.37 15.21
CA TYR A 129 28.15 -8.03 16.00
C TYR A 129 27.74 -9.45 16.36
N GLU A 130 28.71 -10.35 16.41
CA GLU A 130 28.51 -11.77 16.75
C GLU A 130 29.28 -12.16 18.01
N LEU A 131 28.64 -12.97 18.84
CA LEU A 131 29.18 -13.44 20.12
C LEU A 131 30.46 -14.26 19.88
N SER A 132 31.55 -13.92 20.58
CA SER A 132 32.78 -14.70 20.50
C SER A 132 32.66 -16.05 21.21
N GLU A 133 33.49 -17.02 20.81
CA GLU A 133 33.51 -18.38 21.36
C GLU A 133 33.70 -18.41 22.89
N ASP A 134 34.48 -17.46 23.44
CA ASP A 134 34.71 -17.31 24.88
C ASP A 134 33.50 -16.71 25.65
N LYS A 135 32.45 -16.30 24.92
CA LYS A 135 31.24 -15.62 25.40
C LYS A 135 31.50 -14.36 26.22
N GLN A 136 32.68 -13.75 26.09
CA GLN A 136 33.05 -12.53 26.81
C GLN A 136 32.74 -11.25 26.02
N ASN A 137 32.75 -11.33 24.69
CA ASN A 137 32.62 -10.17 23.82
C ASN A 137 31.75 -10.48 22.60
N TYR A 138 31.33 -9.42 21.92
CA TYR A 138 30.77 -9.47 20.57
C TYR A 138 31.77 -8.83 19.61
N ARG A 139 32.04 -9.47 18.48
CA ARG A 139 32.95 -8.99 17.44
C ARG A 139 32.16 -8.41 16.28
N LEU A 140 32.60 -7.25 15.81
CA LEU A 140 32.00 -6.56 14.67
C LEU A 140 32.09 -7.40 13.40
N ARG A 141 30.96 -7.59 12.71
CA ARG A 141 30.86 -8.29 11.42
C ARG A 141 30.63 -7.32 10.28
N THR A 142 29.64 -6.44 10.42
CA THR A 142 29.32 -5.44 9.39
C THR A 142 29.11 -4.08 10.03
N VAL A 143 29.41 -3.03 9.28
CA VAL A 143 29.35 -1.64 9.74
C VAL A 143 28.44 -0.84 8.81
N GLY A 144 27.53 -0.09 9.39
CA GLY A 144 26.73 0.90 8.67
C GLY A 144 25.74 0.31 7.66
N THR A 145 25.25 -0.90 7.89
CA THR A 145 24.24 -1.53 7.03
C THR A 145 22.90 -0.81 7.21
N ASP A 146 22.23 -0.42 6.13
CA ASP A 146 20.86 0.15 6.21
C ASP A 146 19.92 -0.78 7.00
N LEU A 147 19.14 -0.23 7.94
CA LEU A 147 18.32 -1.03 8.86
C LEU A 147 17.30 -1.92 8.14
N LEU A 148 16.65 -1.42 7.09
CA LEU A 148 15.68 -2.20 6.32
C LEU A 148 16.39 -3.31 5.53
N ARG A 149 17.59 -3.03 5.03
CA ARG A 149 18.44 -4.06 4.41
C ARG A 149 18.88 -5.12 5.42
N PHE A 150 19.27 -4.70 6.62
CA PHE A 150 19.66 -5.59 7.71
C PHE A 150 18.53 -6.57 8.06
N PHE A 151 17.30 -6.07 8.26
CA PHE A 151 16.16 -6.94 8.52
C PHE A 151 15.91 -7.97 7.40
N ARG A 152 16.01 -7.56 6.13
CA ARG A 152 15.90 -8.50 5.00
C ARG A 152 16.98 -9.58 5.01
N GLN A 153 18.21 -9.25 5.39
CA GLN A 153 19.31 -10.23 5.47
C GLN A 153 19.11 -11.26 6.59
N HIS A 154 18.34 -10.90 7.62
CA HIS A 154 17.95 -11.78 8.72
C HIS A 154 16.55 -12.39 8.54
N GLU A 155 16.00 -12.36 7.32
CA GLU A 155 14.69 -12.94 6.99
C GLU A 155 13.53 -12.36 7.82
N LEU A 156 13.68 -11.11 8.30
CA LEU A 156 12.65 -10.38 9.04
C LEU A 156 11.81 -9.54 8.09
N HIS A 157 10.52 -9.85 8.02
CA HIS A 157 9.55 -9.10 7.24
C HIS A 157 9.25 -7.76 7.94
N THR A 158 9.65 -6.67 7.28
CA THR A 158 9.61 -5.32 7.87
C THR A 158 8.39 -4.54 7.38
N ILE A 159 7.47 -4.18 8.26
CA ILE A 159 6.28 -3.38 7.97
C ILE A 159 6.53 -1.94 8.38
N LEU A 160 6.55 -1.02 7.41
CA LEU A 160 6.58 0.40 7.69
C LEU A 160 5.23 0.88 8.19
N VAL A 161 5.23 1.59 9.32
CA VAL A 161 4.02 2.09 9.98
C VAL A 161 4.26 3.52 10.46
N PRO A 162 3.29 4.43 10.37
CA PRO A 162 3.42 5.78 10.88
C PRO A 162 3.40 5.86 12.41
N ASP A 163 2.91 4.82 13.08
CA ASP A 163 2.94 4.69 14.54
C ASP A 163 3.31 3.26 14.94
N VAL A 164 4.57 3.07 15.31
CA VAL A 164 5.15 1.79 15.72
C VAL A 164 4.52 1.26 17.00
N GLN A 165 4.16 2.14 17.93
CA GLN A 165 3.58 1.73 19.21
C GLN A 165 2.15 1.25 19.03
N ALA A 166 1.36 1.93 18.20
CA ALA A 166 0.02 1.49 17.83
C ALA A 166 0.08 0.13 17.09
N ALA A 167 1.02 -0.05 16.17
CA ALA A 167 1.20 -1.33 15.47
C ALA A 167 1.57 -2.47 16.43
N ALA A 168 2.43 -2.20 17.42
CA ALA A 168 2.78 -3.17 18.47
C ALA A 168 1.60 -3.48 19.41
N GLN A 169 0.69 -2.53 19.63
CA GLN A 169 -0.50 -2.75 20.45
C GLN A 169 -1.64 -3.46 19.67
N GLY A 170 -1.66 -3.30 18.34
CA GLY A 170 -2.61 -3.96 17.44
C GLY A 170 -2.29 -5.43 17.15
N LEU A 171 -1.44 -6.08 17.97
CA LEU A 171 -0.92 -7.43 17.75
C LEU A 171 -1.98 -8.52 17.94
N SER A 172 -2.85 -8.63 16.96
CA SER A 172 -3.54 -9.84 16.54
C SER A 172 -4.25 -9.49 15.23
N THR A 173 -3.67 -9.84 14.08
CA THR A 173 -4.47 -9.94 12.85
C THR A 173 -5.53 -11.00 13.15
N SER A 174 -6.78 -10.59 13.38
CA SER A 174 -7.85 -11.53 13.73
C SER A 174 -8.19 -12.47 12.55
N ALA A 175 -7.75 -12.11 11.35
CA ALA A 175 -8.02 -12.82 10.12
C ALA A 175 -7.15 -14.08 9.97
N VAL A 176 -7.76 -15.24 10.21
CA VAL A 176 -7.12 -16.58 10.17
C VAL A 176 -6.45 -16.88 8.82
N GLY A 177 -6.95 -16.33 7.70
CA GLY A 177 -6.37 -16.58 6.38
C GLY A 177 -5.02 -15.90 6.15
N ALA A 178 -4.79 -14.70 6.71
CA ALA A 178 -3.52 -13.98 6.61
C ALA A 178 -2.41 -14.79 7.29
N GLN A 179 -2.74 -15.44 8.40
CA GLN A 179 -1.84 -16.33 9.14
C GLN A 179 -1.48 -17.60 8.35
N ARG A 180 -2.28 -17.96 7.35
CA ARG A 180 -2.04 -19.10 6.44
C ARG A 180 -1.35 -18.70 5.14
N GLY A 181 -0.89 -17.45 5.01
CA GLY A 181 -0.19 -16.96 3.83
C GLY A 181 -1.08 -16.54 2.67
N ILE A 182 -2.40 -16.44 2.88
CA ILE A 182 -3.33 -15.91 1.88
C ILE A 182 -3.18 -14.39 1.84
N LYS A 183 -3.04 -13.85 0.65
CA LYS A 183 -2.90 -12.41 0.41
C LYS A 183 -4.25 -11.78 0.07
N GLN A 184 -4.52 -10.61 0.65
CA GLN A 184 -5.65 -9.77 0.24
C GLN A 184 -5.32 -8.93 -1.00
N SER A 185 -4.06 -8.50 -1.09
CA SER A 185 -3.56 -7.55 -2.07
C SER A 185 -2.31 -8.11 -2.77
N THR A 186 -1.90 -7.44 -3.85
CA THR A 186 -0.75 -7.83 -4.68
C THR A 186 0.09 -6.60 -5.00
N ASN A 187 1.36 -6.82 -5.36
CA ASN A 187 2.23 -5.77 -5.85
C ASN A 187 2.18 -5.62 -7.38
N GLU A 188 1.28 -6.34 -8.07
CA GLU A 188 1.22 -6.38 -9.51
C GLU A 188 -0.19 -6.13 -10.04
N VAL A 189 -0.31 -5.18 -10.97
CA VAL A 189 -1.59 -4.76 -11.55
C VAL A 189 -1.47 -4.63 -13.07
N LEU A 190 -2.58 -4.80 -13.75
CA LEU A 190 -2.76 -4.45 -15.16
C LEU A 190 -3.51 -3.12 -15.25
N MET A 191 -2.99 -2.24 -16.12
CA MET A 191 -3.58 -0.95 -16.44
C MET A 191 -3.77 -0.82 -17.95
N VAL A 192 -4.78 -0.07 -18.39
CA VAL A 192 -4.99 0.26 -19.80
C VAL A 192 -4.92 1.77 -19.97
N ALA A 193 -3.95 2.26 -20.73
CA ALA A 193 -3.77 3.68 -20.98
C ALA A 193 -4.99 4.25 -21.72
N PRO A 194 -5.53 5.42 -21.29
CA PRO A 194 -6.70 6.06 -21.89
C PRO A 194 -6.38 6.79 -23.21
N THR A 195 -5.68 6.13 -24.14
CA THR A 195 -5.20 6.69 -25.41
C THR A 195 -6.31 7.05 -26.39
N ALA A 196 -7.53 6.58 -26.14
CA ALA A 196 -8.72 6.83 -26.94
C ALA A 196 -9.97 7.12 -26.07
N PHE A 197 -9.73 7.65 -24.86
CA PHE A 197 -10.78 8.00 -23.91
C PHE A 197 -11.65 9.18 -24.38
N VAL A 198 -12.96 8.98 -24.33
CA VAL A 198 -14.02 9.97 -24.57
C VAL A 198 -15.21 9.68 -23.63
N PHE A 199 -16.18 10.57 -23.56
CA PHE A 199 -17.40 10.31 -22.79
C PHE A 199 -18.18 9.11 -23.37
N ASN A 200 -18.70 8.23 -22.51
CA ASN A 200 -19.45 7.04 -22.90
C ASN A 200 -20.96 7.21 -22.67
N ASP A 201 -21.69 7.54 -23.75
CA ASP A 201 -23.15 7.72 -23.68
C ASP A 201 -23.93 6.45 -23.27
N GLN A 202 -23.39 5.25 -23.52
CA GLN A 202 -24.05 3.99 -23.15
C GLN A 202 -23.96 3.74 -21.64
N ALA A 203 -22.77 3.94 -21.06
CA ALA A 203 -22.53 3.72 -19.63
C ALA A 203 -23.09 4.85 -18.75
N ALA A 204 -23.22 6.06 -19.28
CA ALA A 204 -23.76 7.20 -18.54
C ALA A 204 -25.25 7.08 -18.19
N GLN A 205 -25.98 6.11 -18.77
CA GLN A 205 -27.42 5.95 -18.53
C GLN A 205 -27.74 5.49 -17.10
N ASP A 206 -26.84 4.74 -16.46
CA ASP A 206 -27.00 4.19 -15.12
C ASP A 206 -25.80 4.49 -14.19
N ASN A 207 -24.76 5.16 -14.69
CA ASN A 207 -23.65 5.66 -13.88
C ASN A 207 -23.84 7.15 -13.55
N THR A 208 -24.39 7.44 -12.37
CA THR A 208 -24.64 8.82 -11.89
C THR A 208 -23.38 9.62 -11.57
N PHE A 209 -22.20 8.99 -11.63
CA PHE A 209 -20.90 9.64 -11.43
C PHE A 209 -20.29 10.18 -12.74
N MET A 210 -20.84 9.84 -13.91
CA MET A 210 -20.36 10.36 -15.20
C MET A 210 -20.94 11.73 -15.52
N ASN A 211 -20.12 12.63 -16.07
CA ASN A 211 -20.53 13.97 -16.49
C ASN A 211 -19.92 14.34 -17.84
N SER A 212 -20.77 14.80 -18.77
CA SER A 212 -20.38 15.18 -20.14
C SER A 212 -19.76 16.57 -20.23
N ALA A 213 -19.85 17.39 -19.18
CA ALA A 213 -19.35 18.77 -19.17
C ALA A 213 -17.84 18.82 -18.93
N VAL A 214 -17.08 19.17 -19.96
CA VAL A 214 -15.60 19.35 -19.90
C VAL A 214 -15.20 20.70 -19.29
N ASN A 215 -16.11 21.70 -19.33
CA ASN A 215 -15.80 23.11 -19.09
C ASN A 215 -15.72 23.53 -17.61
N THR A 216 -15.92 22.62 -16.66
CA THR A 216 -15.93 22.92 -15.22
C THR A 216 -14.53 23.14 -14.64
N PHE A 217 -13.48 22.73 -15.35
CA PHE A 217 -12.08 22.76 -14.85
C PHE A 217 -11.24 23.91 -15.42
N ASP A 218 -11.74 24.66 -16.40
CA ASP A 218 -11.06 25.84 -16.92
C ASP A 218 -11.61 27.09 -16.21
N PRO A 219 -10.75 28.02 -15.70
CA PRO A 219 -11.23 29.27 -15.15
C PRO A 219 -12.03 30.03 -16.21
N PRO A 220 -13.15 30.69 -15.84
CA PRO A 220 -13.97 31.42 -16.80
C PRO A 220 -13.07 32.40 -17.57
N ALA A 221 -13.24 32.41 -18.90
CA ALA A 221 -12.59 33.41 -19.72
C ALA A 221 -12.98 34.78 -19.18
N SER A 222 -12.00 35.55 -18.71
CA SER A 222 -12.19 36.93 -18.26
C SER A 222 -12.86 37.70 -19.40
N GLU A 223 -14.13 38.04 -19.23
CA GLU A 223 -14.90 38.88 -20.16
C GLU A 223 -14.19 40.24 -20.27
N GLY A 224 -13.52 40.49 -21.39
CA GLY A 224 -12.92 41.80 -21.69
C GLY A 224 -11.46 41.82 -22.18
N GLY A 225 -10.79 40.68 -22.34
CA GLY A 225 -9.44 40.64 -22.94
C GLY A 225 -9.48 40.29 -24.43
N GLU A 226 -8.93 41.16 -25.29
CA GLU A 226 -8.67 40.85 -26.70
C GLU A 226 -7.98 39.49 -26.85
N ALA A 227 -8.32 38.76 -27.93
CA ALA A 227 -7.84 37.41 -28.23
C ALA A 227 -6.32 37.36 -28.48
N THR A 228 -5.52 37.49 -27.43
CA THR A 228 -4.08 37.26 -27.48
C THR A 228 -3.82 35.76 -27.37
N HIS A 229 -3.39 35.12 -28.47
CA HIS A 229 -2.67 33.84 -28.57
C HIS A 229 -2.76 32.85 -27.37
N ARG A 230 -3.95 32.56 -26.83
CA ARG A 230 -4.12 31.47 -25.86
C ARG A 230 -4.18 30.17 -26.65
N GLN A 231 -3.26 29.25 -26.34
CA GLN A 231 -3.34 27.89 -26.84
C GLN A 231 -4.73 27.31 -26.49
N PRO A 232 -5.43 26.64 -27.42
CA PRO A 232 -6.69 26.00 -27.10
C PRO A 232 -6.48 24.99 -25.97
N PRO A 233 -7.48 24.81 -25.08
CA PRO A 233 -7.37 23.83 -24.00
C PRO A 233 -7.04 22.44 -24.57
N PRO A 234 -6.22 21.63 -23.87
CA PRO A 234 -5.97 20.26 -24.28
C PRO A 234 -7.30 19.48 -24.35
N SER A 235 -7.44 18.60 -25.34
CA SER A 235 -8.59 17.69 -25.43
C SER A 235 -8.74 16.87 -24.15
N VAL A 236 -9.96 16.43 -23.85
CA VAL A 236 -10.26 15.53 -22.71
C VAL A 236 -9.27 14.37 -22.64
N THR A 237 -9.06 13.67 -23.76
CA THR A 237 -8.12 12.55 -23.85
C THR A 237 -6.70 12.96 -23.42
N LYS A 238 -6.22 14.15 -23.82
CA LYS A 238 -4.89 14.64 -23.41
C LYS A 238 -4.82 15.01 -21.93
N ARG A 239 -5.90 15.54 -21.35
CA ARG A 239 -5.99 15.84 -19.90
C ARG A 239 -5.93 14.53 -19.11
N VAL A 240 -6.82 13.61 -19.45
CA VAL A 240 -6.92 12.28 -18.83
C VAL A 240 -5.63 11.47 -18.97
N LEU A 241 -4.95 11.53 -20.13
CA LEU A 241 -3.65 10.87 -20.30
C LEU A 241 -2.57 11.43 -19.37
N ARG A 242 -2.56 12.75 -19.10
CA ARG A 242 -1.59 13.35 -18.17
C ARG A 242 -1.87 12.94 -16.73
N GLU A 243 -3.15 12.96 -16.33
CA GLU A 243 -3.60 12.48 -15.02
C GLU A 243 -3.24 11.01 -14.82
N PHE A 244 -3.53 10.16 -15.82
CA PHE A 244 -3.22 8.75 -15.79
C PHE A 244 -1.70 8.48 -15.76
N ALA A 245 -0.90 9.27 -16.49
CA ALA A 245 0.56 9.19 -16.42
C ALA A 245 1.10 9.57 -15.04
N ALA A 246 0.47 10.53 -14.35
CA ALA A 246 0.83 10.87 -12.97
C ALA A 246 0.45 9.74 -11.99
N LEU A 247 -0.72 9.12 -12.15
CA LEU A 247 -1.10 7.93 -11.38
C LEU A 247 -0.12 6.78 -11.61
N HIS A 248 0.23 6.50 -12.87
CA HIS A 248 1.21 5.47 -13.20
C HIS A 248 2.56 5.76 -12.53
N HIS A 249 3.05 7.00 -12.58
CA HIS A 249 4.30 7.40 -11.92
C HIS A 249 4.26 7.21 -10.41
N GLU A 250 3.16 7.61 -9.76
CA GLU A 250 2.97 7.41 -8.32
C GLU A 250 3.00 5.92 -7.97
N LEU A 251 2.31 5.07 -8.74
CA LEU A 251 2.29 3.62 -8.51
C LEU A 251 3.66 2.98 -8.75
N THR A 252 4.35 3.28 -9.86
CA THR A 252 5.60 2.59 -10.21
C THR A 252 6.82 3.14 -9.48
N GLU A 253 7.01 4.46 -9.51
CA GLU A 253 8.25 5.09 -9.04
C GLU A 253 8.22 5.40 -7.54
N VAL A 254 7.04 5.69 -6.99
CA VAL A 254 6.89 6.08 -5.58
C VAL A 254 6.48 4.86 -4.74
N ALA A 255 5.42 4.16 -5.12
CA ALA A 255 4.95 2.98 -4.39
C ALA A 255 5.75 1.70 -4.73
N GLY A 256 6.33 1.60 -5.92
CA GLY A 256 7.03 0.38 -6.36
C GLY A 256 6.08 -0.77 -6.76
N VAL A 257 4.84 -0.45 -7.12
CA VAL A 257 3.87 -1.39 -7.72
C VAL A 257 4.32 -1.71 -9.14
N LYS A 258 4.28 -3.00 -9.50
CA LYS A 258 4.50 -3.45 -10.87
C LYS A 258 3.25 -3.18 -11.70
N VAL A 259 3.38 -2.35 -12.71
CA VAL A 259 2.27 -2.01 -13.62
C VAL A 259 2.53 -2.62 -14.99
N ASN A 260 1.63 -3.52 -15.40
CA ASN A 260 1.57 -4.06 -16.75
C ASN A 260 0.65 -3.17 -17.59
N LEU A 261 1.25 -2.26 -18.38
CA LEU A 261 0.51 -1.23 -19.10
C LEU A 261 0.18 -1.66 -20.54
N PHE A 262 -1.12 -1.75 -20.83
CA PHE A 262 -1.66 -1.93 -22.17
C PHE A 262 -2.15 -0.60 -22.75
N GLN A 263 -2.33 -0.54 -24.06
CA GLN A 263 -2.87 0.63 -24.75
C GLN A 263 -4.19 0.32 -25.44
N HIS A 264 -5.01 1.35 -25.66
CA HIS A 264 -6.33 1.24 -26.29
C HIS A 264 -6.41 2.13 -27.54
N SER A 265 -6.96 1.61 -28.65
CA SER A 265 -7.14 2.35 -29.91
C SER A 265 -8.58 2.84 -30.06
N LEU A 266 -8.78 3.99 -30.71
CA LEU A 266 -10.11 4.51 -31.07
C LEU A 266 -10.92 3.47 -31.88
N ASP A 267 -10.25 2.68 -32.71
CA ASP A 267 -10.88 1.67 -33.57
C ASP A 267 -11.55 0.54 -32.76
N HIS A 268 -11.19 0.37 -31.48
CA HIS A 268 -11.87 -0.59 -30.61
C HIS A 268 -13.30 -0.13 -30.24
N GLY A 269 -13.59 1.18 -30.27
CA GLY A 269 -14.90 1.71 -29.88
C GLY A 269 -15.22 1.57 -28.38
N THR A 270 -14.19 1.49 -27.53
CA THR A 270 -14.28 1.16 -26.10
C THR A 270 -13.78 2.30 -25.20
N PRO A 271 -14.54 3.40 -25.03
CA PRO A 271 -14.09 4.60 -24.32
C PRO A 271 -13.69 4.36 -22.85
N ASP A 272 -14.31 3.38 -22.20
CA ASP A 272 -14.10 3.01 -20.79
C ASP A 272 -13.07 1.88 -20.61
N ALA A 273 -12.32 1.51 -21.66
CA ALA A 273 -11.28 0.48 -21.58
C ALA A 273 -10.21 0.76 -20.52
N VAL A 274 -10.09 2.01 -20.07
CA VAL A 274 -9.25 2.45 -18.94
C VAL A 274 -9.64 1.78 -17.61
N PHE A 275 -10.82 1.15 -17.53
CA PHE A 275 -11.32 0.43 -16.35
C PHE A 275 -11.32 -1.10 -16.54
N PRO A 276 -10.14 -1.75 -16.59
CA PRO A 276 -10.01 -3.17 -16.91
C PRO A 276 -10.61 -4.09 -15.82
N ASN A 277 -10.73 -3.60 -14.60
CA ASN A 277 -11.17 -4.36 -13.43
C ASN A 277 -12.63 -4.87 -13.54
N ASN A 278 -13.41 -4.32 -14.48
CA ASN A 278 -14.81 -4.67 -14.63
C ASN A 278 -15.04 -5.94 -15.44
N TRP A 279 -14.12 -6.33 -16.33
CA TRP A 279 -14.39 -7.44 -17.26
C TRP A 279 -13.57 -8.70 -16.97
N PHE A 280 -12.52 -8.61 -16.15
CA PHE A 280 -11.81 -9.79 -15.64
C PHE A 280 -11.27 -9.64 -14.22
N SER A 281 -10.89 -10.79 -13.62
CA SER A 281 -10.10 -10.84 -12.39
C SER A 281 -9.24 -12.10 -12.33
N THR A 282 -8.20 -12.05 -11.51
CA THR A 282 -7.29 -13.17 -11.26
C THR A 282 -7.47 -13.73 -9.85
N HIS A 283 -7.32 -15.06 -9.73
CA HIS A 283 -7.52 -15.81 -8.48
C HIS A 283 -6.46 -16.90 -8.35
N PRO A 284 -5.44 -16.75 -7.48
CA PRO A 284 -4.39 -17.73 -7.31
C PRO A 284 -4.87 -18.96 -6.52
N ALA A 285 -4.23 -20.10 -6.72
CA ALA A 285 -4.47 -21.29 -5.92
C ALA A 285 -4.20 -21.03 -4.43
N GLY A 286 -5.10 -21.53 -3.57
CA GLY A 286 -5.04 -21.32 -2.12
C GLY A 286 -5.86 -20.13 -1.60
N GLU A 287 -6.33 -19.25 -2.49
CA GLU A 287 -7.27 -18.18 -2.14
C GLU A 287 -8.56 -18.71 -1.48
N ALA A 288 -9.24 -17.86 -0.71
CA ALA A 288 -10.50 -18.16 -0.04
C ALA A 288 -10.41 -19.33 0.94
N LEU A 289 -9.33 -19.35 1.73
CA LEU A 289 -9.03 -20.42 2.69
C LEU A 289 -8.89 -21.80 2.01
N GLY A 290 -8.29 -21.81 0.81
CA GLY A 290 -8.11 -22.99 -0.01
C GLY A 290 -9.35 -23.35 -0.85
N GLY A 291 -10.28 -22.43 -1.07
CA GLY A 291 -11.43 -22.62 -1.96
C GLY A 291 -11.00 -22.70 -3.43
N VAL A 292 -10.11 -21.79 -3.83
CA VAL A 292 -9.57 -21.73 -5.19
C VAL A 292 -8.47 -22.79 -5.35
N GLN A 293 -8.73 -23.81 -6.17
CA GLN A 293 -7.83 -24.96 -6.32
C GLN A 293 -6.69 -24.74 -7.33
N LYS A 294 -6.88 -23.83 -8.27
CA LYS A 294 -5.94 -23.56 -9.38
C LYS A 294 -5.97 -22.09 -9.72
N ASP A 295 -4.86 -21.55 -10.18
CA ASP A 295 -4.78 -20.20 -10.73
C ASP A 295 -5.84 -20.04 -11.82
N THR A 296 -6.80 -19.14 -11.57
CA THR A 296 -8.03 -19.00 -12.34
C THR A 296 -8.19 -17.57 -12.83
N LEU A 297 -8.42 -17.43 -14.14
CA LEU A 297 -8.89 -16.21 -14.78
C LEU A 297 -10.42 -16.26 -14.90
N VAL A 298 -11.09 -15.20 -14.45
CA VAL A 298 -12.56 -15.07 -14.58
C VAL A 298 -12.87 -13.96 -15.57
N PHE A 299 -13.79 -14.21 -16.51
CA PHE A 299 -14.38 -13.19 -17.37
C PHE A 299 -15.83 -12.94 -17.01
N TYR A 300 -16.21 -11.67 -17.08
CA TYR A 300 -17.46 -11.18 -16.52
C TYR A 300 -18.41 -10.66 -17.59
N PRO A 301 -19.73 -10.84 -17.41
CA PRO A 301 -20.74 -10.26 -18.29
C PRO A 301 -20.92 -8.77 -18.00
N MET A 302 -20.80 -7.95 -19.05
CA MET A 302 -20.88 -6.49 -19.02
C MET A 302 -22.22 -6.00 -19.57
N LYS A 303 -22.81 -4.97 -18.96
CA LYS A 303 -24.15 -4.50 -19.35
C LYS A 303 -24.15 -3.80 -20.70
N CYS A 304 -23.23 -2.86 -20.89
CA CYS A 304 -23.18 -2.04 -22.10
C CYS A 304 -22.43 -2.77 -23.23
N PRO A 305 -22.98 -2.85 -24.46
CA PRO A 305 -22.32 -3.51 -25.59
C PRO A 305 -20.91 -3.01 -25.88
N ASN A 306 -20.65 -1.70 -25.73
CA ASN A 306 -19.29 -1.20 -25.89
C ASN A 306 -18.34 -1.66 -24.77
N ARG A 307 -18.81 -1.77 -23.53
CA ARG A 307 -18.02 -2.39 -22.45
C ARG A 307 -17.76 -3.89 -22.68
N GLN A 308 -18.68 -4.61 -23.32
CA GLN A 308 -18.47 -6.04 -23.67
C GLN A 308 -17.30 -6.23 -24.64
N ALA A 309 -17.10 -5.28 -25.56
CA ALA A 309 -16.00 -5.28 -26.54
C ALA A 309 -14.62 -4.98 -25.93
N GLU A 310 -14.54 -4.69 -24.63
CA GLU A 310 -13.27 -4.45 -23.93
C GLU A 310 -12.54 -5.73 -23.53
N ARG A 311 -13.24 -6.87 -23.55
CA ARG A 311 -12.62 -8.17 -23.39
C ARG A 311 -11.73 -8.44 -24.59
N ARG A 312 -10.42 -8.37 -24.38
CA ARG A 312 -9.42 -8.50 -25.44
C ARG A 312 -8.65 -9.81 -25.34
N ASP A 313 -8.45 -10.44 -26.50
CA ASP A 313 -7.71 -11.70 -26.60
C ASP A 313 -6.22 -11.52 -26.29
N ASP A 314 -5.60 -10.37 -26.64
CA ASP A 314 -4.18 -10.12 -26.36
C ASP A 314 -3.87 -10.08 -24.86
N ILE A 315 -4.74 -9.46 -24.07
CA ILE A 315 -4.65 -9.47 -22.59
C ILE A 315 -4.86 -10.89 -22.06
N LYS A 316 -5.88 -11.61 -22.56
CA LYS A 316 -6.17 -12.98 -22.15
C LYS A 316 -4.99 -13.92 -22.38
N GLU A 317 -4.36 -13.87 -23.55
CA GLU A 317 -3.22 -14.70 -23.90
C GLU A 317 -2.02 -14.44 -22.99
N VAL A 318 -1.74 -13.18 -22.66
CA VAL A 318 -0.69 -12.80 -21.69
C VAL A 318 -0.97 -13.37 -20.31
N LEU A 319 -2.20 -13.22 -19.80
CA LEU A 319 -2.58 -13.73 -18.48
C LEU A 319 -2.50 -15.26 -18.42
N GLN A 320 -2.92 -15.95 -19.48
CA GLN A 320 -2.78 -17.41 -19.59
C GLN A 320 -1.31 -17.85 -19.62
N HIS A 321 -0.44 -17.08 -20.30
CA HIS A 321 1.00 -17.32 -20.31
C HIS A 321 1.63 -17.14 -18.92
N TRP A 322 1.09 -16.25 -18.08
CA TRP A 322 1.54 -16.04 -16.70
C TRP A 322 1.03 -17.10 -15.70
N GLY A 323 0.33 -18.14 -16.16
CA GLY A 323 -0.06 -19.28 -15.33
C GLY A 323 -1.56 -19.40 -15.07
N TYR A 324 -2.37 -18.40 -15.47
CA TYR A 324 -3.82 -18.43 -15.33
C TYR A 324 -4.53 -19.28 -16.40
N GLY A 325 -4.14 -20.55 -16.49
CA GLY A 325 -4.62 -21.47 -17.54
C GLY A 325 -6.04 -21.98 -17.33
N ARG A 326 -6.59 -21.91 -16.10
CA ARG A 326 -8.02 -22.20 -15.87
C ARG A 326 -8.83 -20.93 -16.13
N THR A 327 -9.78 -21.01 -17.05
CA THR A 327 -10.71 -19.90 -17.32
C THR A 327 -12.10 -20.26 -16.86
N ILE A 328 -12.73 -19.35 -16.11
CA ILE A 328 -14.18 -19.32 -15.88
C ILE A 328 -14.74 -18.18 -16.72
N ASP A 329 -15.56 -18.50 -17.71
CA ASP A 329 -16.18 -17.49 -18.56
C ASP A 329 -17.67 -17.34 -18.23
N MET A 330 -18.02 -16.20 -17.64
CA MET A 330 -19.39 -15.81 -17.33
C MET A 330 -19.97 -14.84 -18.38
N SER A 331 -19.22 -14.48 -19.43
CA SER A 331 -19.73 -13.61 -20.51
C SER A 331 -20.99 -14.11 -21.21
N PRO A 332 -21.26 -15.43 -21.38
CA PRO A 332 -22.44 -15.87 -22.11
C PRO A 332 -23.79 -15.44 -21.49
N PHE A 333 -23.80 -15.10 -20.20
CA PHE A 333 -25.00 -14.61 -19.50
C PHE A 333 -25.48 -13.24 -20.01
N GLU A 334 -24.67 -12.52 -20.78
CA GLU A 334 -25.09 -11.28 -21.47
C GLU A 334 -26.27 -11.51 -22.41
N ALA A 335 -26.31 -12.68 -23.07
CA ALA A 335 -27.41 -13.05 -23.96
C ALA A 335 -28.74 -13.28 -23.21
N GLU A 336 -28.66 -13.50 -21.90
CA GLU A 336 -29.80 -13.67 -20.99
C GLU A 336 -30.18 -12.36 -20.27
N GLY A 337 -29.47 -11.26 -20.55
CA GLY A 337 -29.69 -9.97 -19.88
C GLY A 337 -29.23 -9.94 -18.43
N GLN A 338 -28.33 -10.85 -18.02
CA GLN A 338 -27.75 -10.88 -16.68
C GLN A 338 -26.30 -10.37 -16.72
N TYR A 339 -25.95 -9.52 -15.75
CA TYR A 339 -24.67 -8.80 -15.74
C TYR A 339 -24.00 -8.88 -14.37
N PHE A 340 -22.68 -8.87 -14.35
CA PHE A 340 -21.88 -8.97 -13.14
C PHE A 340 -20.49 -8.39 -13.42
N GLU A 341 -20.36 -7.05 -13.43
CA GLU A 341 -19.20 -6.28 -13.92
C GLU A 341 -17.94 -6.36 -13.03
N GLY A 342 -17.45 -7.59 -12.83
CA GLY A 342 -16.15 -7.91 -12.24
C GLY A 342 -15.95 -7.31 -10.87
N THR A 343 -14.72 -6.89 -10.57
CA THR A 343 -14.44 -6.32 -9.25
C THR A 343 -15.07 -4.94 -9.06
N GLY A 344 -15.74 -4.36 -10.07
CA GLY A 344 -16.60 -3.19 -9.91
C GLY A 344 -17.76 -3.46 -8.95
N VAL A 345 -18.49 -4.54 -9.21
CA VAL A 345 -19.64 -4.97 -8.41
C VAL A 345 -19.29 -5.98 -7.33
N LEU A 346 -18.10 -6.57 -7.41
CA LEU A 346 -17.62 -7.56 -6.48
C LEU A 346 -16.46 -7.01 -5.64
N VAL A 347 -16.69 -6.82 -4.34
CA VAL A 347 -15.63 -6.52 -3.38
C VAL A 347 -15.29 -7.79 -2.61
N ILE A 348 -14.03 -8.21 -2.68
CA ILE A 348 -13.60 -9.55 -2.30
C ILE A 348 -12.77 -9.46 -1.02
N ASP A 349 -13.18 -10.19 0.01
CA ASP A 349 -12.37 -10.47 1.19
C ASP A 349 -11.72 -11.85 0.99
N ARG A 350 -10.53 -11.84 0.37
CA ARG A 350 -9.81 -13.06 -0.06
C ARG A 350 -9.32 -13.84 1.14
N ILE A 351 -8.92 -13.12 2.19
CA ILE A 351 -8.41 -13.70 3.43
C ILE A 351 -9.50 -14.49 4.16
N ASN A 352 -10.70 -13.93 4.28
CA ASN A 352 -11.78 -14.59 5.01
C ASN A 352 -12.72 -15.41 4.11
N GLY A 353 -12.55 -15.31 2.79
CA GLY A 353 -13.34 -16.04 1.80
C GLY A 353 -14.78 -15.54 1.72
N VAL A 354 -14.98 -14.22 1.77
CA VAL A 354 -16.31 -13.58 1.71
C VAL A 354 -16.39 -12.65 0.49
N ALA A 355 -17.47 -12.74 -0.26
CA ALA A 355 -17.80 -11.80 -1.33
C ALA A 355 -18.87 -10.80 -0.87
N TYR A 356 -18.67 -9.51 -1.18
CA TYR A 356 -19.62 -8.44 -0.88
C TYR A 356 -20.12 -7.82 -2.19
N VAL A 357 -21.44 -7.73 -2.34
CA VAL A 357 -22.10 -7.26 -3.58
C VAL A 357 -23.29 -6.37 -3.24
N ALA A 358 -23.21 -5.10 -3.61
CA ALA A 358 -24.38 -4.23 -3.73
C ALA A 358 -25.13 -4.58 -5.03
N LEU A 359 -26.40 -4.97 -4.93
CA LEU A 359 -27.21 -5.36 -6.08
C LEU A 359 -27.59 -4.14 -6.91
N SER A 360 -27.47 -4.26 -8.23
CA SER A 360 -27.73 -3.19 -9.21
C SER A 360 -28.05 -3.79 -10.58
N GLU A 361 -28.34 -2.95 -11.57
CA GLU A 361 -28.49 -3.40 -12.97
C GLU A 361 -27.22 -4.02 -13.56
N ARG A 362 -26.07 -3.84 -12.89
CA ARG A 362 -24.76 -4.38 -13.27
C ARG A 362 -24.31 -5.54 -12.38
N ALA A 363 -25.12 -5.91 -11.38
CA ALA A 363 -24.78 -6.89 -10.35
C ALA A 363 -25.95 -7.86 -10.07
N ASP A 364 -26.07 -8.90 -10.88
CA ASP A 364 -27.06 -9.96 -10.71
C ASP A 364 -26.72 -10.88 -9.52
N LYS A 365 -27.72 -11.13 -8.67
CA LYS A 365 -27.57 -11.95 -7.47
C LYS A 365 -27.23 -13.42 -7.78
N GLN A 366 -27.85 -14.02 -8.79
CA GLN A 366 -27.61 -15.42 -9.15
C GLN A 366 -26.20 -15.62 -9.71
N LEU A 367 -25.70 -14.63 -10.45
CA LEU A 367 -24.31 -14.62 -10.91
C LEU A 367 -23.32 -14.50 -9.75
N ALA A 368 -23.62 -13.69 -8.73
CA ALA A 368 -22.81 -13.62 -7.50
C ALA A 368 -22.79 -14.96 -6.75
N GLU A 369 -23.94 -15.62 -6.58
CA GLU A 369 -24.03 -16.95 -5.95
C GLU A 369 -23.25 -18.00 -6.74
N ARG A 370 -23.35 -17.98 -8.07
CA ARG A 370 -22.58 -18.86 -8.96
C ARG A 370 -21.08 -18.62 -8.85
N TRP A 371 -20.66 -17.36 -8.80
CA TRP A 371 -19.25 -16.98 -8.66
C TRP A 371 -18.65 -17.57 -7.37
N VAL A 372 -19.36 -17.38 -6.24
CA VAL A 372 -18.96 -17.91 -4.93
C VAL A 372 -18.84 -19.43 -4.97
N ALA A 373 -19.83 -20.12 -5.55
CA ALA A 373 -19.82 -21.57 -5.67
C ALA A 373 -18.69 -22.11 -6.56
N GLN A 374 -18.38 -21.45 -7.68
CA GLN A 374 -17.39 -21.92 -8.65
C GLN A 374 -15.93 -21.69 -8.22
N LEU A 375 -15.68 -20.65 -7.42
CA LEU A 375 -14.36 -20.36 -6.86
C LEU A 375 -14.16 -20.91 -5.44
N GLY A 376 -15.22 -21.39 -4.79
CA GLY A 376 -15.14 -21.99 -3.46
C GLY A 376 -15.05 -20.96 -2.33
N TYR A 377 -15.64 -19.77 -2.53
CA TYR A 377 -15.81 -18.80 -1.44
C TYR A 377 -16.84 -19.32 -0.44
N LYS A 378 -16.67 -18.95 0.83
CA LYS A 378 -17.46 -19.51 1.94
C LYS A 378 -18.77 -18.78 2.15
N ASP A 379 -18.82 -17.51 1.79
CA ASP A 379 -19.96 -16.66 2.10
C ASP A 379 -20.16 -15.56 1.06
N LEU A 380 -21.40 -15.13 0.94
CA LEU A 380 -21.86 -14.07 0.06
C LEU A 380 -22.74 -13.11 0.86
N VAL A 381 -22.34 -11.84 0.90
CA VAL A 381 -23.11 -10.76 1.52
C VAL A 381 -23.66 -9.88 0.41
N THR A 382 -24.97 -10.00 0.14
CA THR A 382 -25.67 -9.12 -0.80
C THR A 382 -26.52 -8.10 -0.06
N PHE A 383 -26.59 -6.88 -0.57
CA PHE A 383 -27.40 -5.80 -0.01
C PHE A 383 -27.77 -4.79 -1.11
N THR A 384 -28.63 -3.82 -0.79
CA THR A 384 -29.01 -2.70 -1.65
C THR A 384 -28.39 -1.41 -1.14
N SER A 385 -28.06 -0.49 -2.06
CA SER A 385 -27.43 0.79 -1.71
C SER A 385 -27.89 1.91 -2.63
N THR A 386 -28.06 3.11 -2.09
CA THR A 386 -28.50 4.30 -2.85
C THR A 386 -27.44 5.41 -2.87
N ASP A 387 -27.45 6.23 -3.91
CA ASP A 387 -26.66 7.45 -4.01
C ASP A 387 -27.37 8.66 -3.35
N HIS A 388 -26.82 9.87 -3.48
CA HIS A 388 -27.43 11.08 -2.89
C HIS A 388 -28.78 11.46 -3.56
N ALA A 389 -29.01 11.04 -4.80
CA ALA A 389 -30.26 11.28 -5.52
C ALA A 389 -31.32 10.20 -5.23
N GLY A 390 -30.99 9.19 -4.42
CA GLY A 390 -31.85 8.03 -4.15
C GLY A 390 -31.82 6.97 -5.26
N GLY A 391 -30.95 7.13 -6.27
CA GLY A 391 -30.72 6.13 -7.31
C GLY A 391 -29.86 4.97 -6.79
N THR A 392 -29.95 3.80 -7.40
CA THR A 392 -29.14 2.64 -7.01
C THR A 392 -27.65 2.91 -7.29
N VAL A 393 -26.78 2.60 -6.32
CA VAL A 393 -25.33 2.63 -6.55
C VAL A 393 -24.97 1.52 -7.55
N TYR A 394 -24.42 1.91 -8.69
CA TYR A 394 -24.20 1.00 -9.82
C TYR A 394 -23.11 -0.05 -9.54
N HIS A 395 -22.03 0.32 -8.84
CA HIS A 395 -20.89 -0.56 -8.49
C HIS A 395 -20.61 -0.54 -6.98
N THR A 396 -20.48 -1.71 -6.38
CA THR A 396 -20.13 -1.91 -4.96
C THR A 396 -18.84 -1.18 -4.57
N ASN A 397 -17.85 -1.15 -5.47
CA ASN A 397 -16.56 -0.52 -5.21
C ASN A 397 -16.56 1.01 -5.13
N VAL A 398 -17.70 1.66 -5.37
CA VAL A 398 -17.87 3.10 -5.16
C VAL A 398 -18.17 3.39 -3.70
N MET A 399 -18.85 2.45 -3.03
CA MET A 399 -19.31 2.60 -1.66
C MET A 399 -18.44 1.87 -0.63
N MET A 400 -17.65 0.87 -1.04
CA MET A 400 -16.80 0.12 -0.12
C MET A 400 -15.52 -0.46 -0.73
N ALA A 401 -14.53 -0.68 0.14
CA ALA A 401 -13.29 -1.39 -0.12
C ALA A 401 -12.90 -2.26 1.07
N ILE A 402 -12.22 -3.38 0.80
CA ILE A 402 -11.70 -4.31 1.82
C ILE A 402 -10.19 -4.45 1.63
N GLY A 403 -9.44 -4.05 2.66
CA GLY A 403 -8.02 -4.34 2.82
C GLY A 403 -7.80 -5.52 3.78
N THR A 404 -6.56 -5.75 4.19
CA THR A 404 -6.20 -6.91 5.01
C THR A 404 -6.83 -6.88 6.40
N ASP A 405 -6.83 -5.70 7.04
CA ASP A 405 -7.34 -5.51 8.42
C ASP A 405 -8.36 -4.35 8.53
N VAL A 406 -8.61 -3.61 7.44
CA VAL A 406 -9.46 -2.42 7.42
C VAL A 406 -10.48 -2.51 6.29
N ALA A 407 -11.69 -2.03 6.55
CA ALA A 407 -12.75 -1.91 5.56
C ALA A 407 -13.26 -0.47 5.52
N VAL A 408 -13.29 0.12 4.32
CA VAL A 408 -13.96 1.40 4.07
C VAL A 408 -15.36 1.08 3.57
N VAL A 409 -16.40 1.70 4.14
CA VAL A 409 -17.79 1.39 3.78
C VAL A 409 -18.68 2.60 4.05
N CYS A 410 -19.60 2.91 3.16
CA CYS A 410 -20.67 3.88 3.40
C CYS A 410 -21.88 3.16 4.02
N LEU A 411 -21.95 3.03 5.35
CA LEU A 411 -23.08 2.30 5.94
C LEU A 411 -24.40 3.03 5.74
N GLU A 412 -24.37 4.36 5.69
CA GLU A 412 -25.57 5.16 5.48
C GLU A 412 -26.17 5.03 4.08
N SER A 413 -25.44 4.50 3.08
CA SER A 413 -25.99 4.23 1.74
C SER A 413 -26.90 3.01 1.68
N VAL A 414 -26.85 2.13 2.70
CA VAL A 414 -27.71 0.95 2.83
C VAL A 414 -28.96 1.33 3.63
N GLU A 415 -30.06 1.60 2.92
CA GLU A 415 -31.31 2.10 3.52
C GLU A 415 -32.00 1.06 4.41
N ASP A 416 -32.02 -0.20 3.97
CA ASP A 416 -32.62 -1.28 4.75
C ASP A 416 -31.80 -1.51 6.03
N GLU A 417 -32.46 -1.34 7.17
CA GLU A 417 -31.77 -1.38 8.45
C GLU A 417 -31.28 -2.79 8.82
N ALA A 418 -31.95 -3.84 8.34
CA ALA A 418 -31.50 -5.21 8.55
C ALA A 418 -30.26 -5.53 7.70
N GLU A 419 -30.24 -5.14 6.43
CA GLU A 419 -29.08 -5.26 5.54
C GLU A 419 -27.88 -4.49 6.09
N ARG A 420 -28.08 -3.24 6.51
CA ARG A 420 -27.03 -2.39 7.09
C ARG A 420 -26.43 -2.97 8.36
N ARG A 421 -27.28 -3.43 9.29
CA ARG A 421 -26.82 -4.10 10.53
C ARG A 421 -26.08 -5.39 10.20
N HIS A 422 -26.57 -6.17 9.25
CA HIS A 422 -25.91 -7.40 8.82
C HIS A 422 -24.52 -7.09 8.25
N LEU A 423 -24.41 -6.16 7.29
CA LEU A 423 -23.15 -5.74 6.69
C LEU A 423 -22.14 -5.27 7.75
N GLN A 424 -22.57 -4.38 8.66
CA GLN A 424 -21.72 -3.88 9.75
C GLN A 424 -21.24 -5.03 10.66
N GLN A 425 -22.13 -5.95 11.04
CA GLN A 425 -21.79 -7.12 11.86
C GLN A 425 -20.85 -8.09 11.15
N ARG A 426 -20.94 -8.21 9.82
CA ARG A 426 -20.04 -9.06 9.03
C ARG A 426 -18.64 -8.45 8.98
N LEU A 427 -18.54 -7.16 8.66
CA LEU A 427 -17.25 -6.47 8.55
C LEU A 427 -16.54 -6.36 9.90
N SER A 428 -17.25 -5.98 10.97
CA SER A 428 -16.66 -5.78 12.31
C SER A 428 -16.12 -7.04 12.97
N LYS A 429 -16.45 -8.24 12.45
CA LYS A 429 -15.86 -9.50 12.91
C LYS A 429 -14.39 -9.66 12.54
N THR A 430 -13.97 -9.04 11.44
CA THR A 430 -12.64 -9.28 10.84
C THR A 430 -11.88 -8.01 10.51
N HIS A 431 -12.55 -6.85 10.43
CA HIS A 431 -11.94 -5.59 10.01
C HIS A 431 -12.25 -4.44 10.98
N THR A 432 -11.31 -3.50 11.05
CA THR A 432 -11.59 -2.16 11.55
C THR A 432 -12.40 -1.40 10.51
N ILE A 433 -13.57 -0.89 10.90
CA ILE A 433 -14.46 -0.17 9.98
C ILE A 433 -14.08 1.32 9.95
N VAL A 434 -13.83 1.82 8.75
CA VAL A 434 -13.79 3.24 8.41
C VAL A 434 -15.11 3.58 7.72
N ASP A 435 -16.08 4.01 8.51
CA ASP A 435 -17.39 4.43 7.99
C ASP A 435 -17.25 5.80 7.29
N ILE A 436 -17.71 5.88 6.05
CA ILE A 436 -17.69 7.09 5.23
C ILE A 436 -19.08 7.62 5.00
N THR A 437 -19.18 8.93 4.81
CA THR A 437 -20.46 9.57 4.45
C THR A 437 -20.77 9.41 2.96
N ARG A 438 -22.01 9.68 2.53
CA ARG A 438 -22.44 9.78 1.14
C ARG A 438 -21.69 10.87 0.40
N GLN A 439 -21.33 11.96 1.08
CA GLN A 439 -20.49 13.00 0.49
C GLN A 439 -19.08 12.46 0.19
N GLN A 440 -18.51 11.67 1.10
CA GLN A 440 -17.23 11.00 0.89
C GLN A 440 -17.33 9.90 -0.17
N MET A 441 -18.43 9.15 -0.22
CA MET A 441 -18.74 8.20 -1.30
C MET A 441 -18.82 8.90 -2.67
N ALA A 442 -19.49 10.06 -2.75
CA ALA A 442 -19.51 10.93 -3.93
C ALA A 442 -18.14 11.55 -4.27
N ALA A 443 -17.21 11.52 -3.32
CA ALA A 443 -15.80 11.84 -3.52
C ALA A 443 -14.93 10.60 -3.78
N LEU A 444 -15.54 9.44 -4.03
CA LEU A 444 -14.91 8.16 -4.32
C LEU A 444 -14.02 7.61 -3.18
N CYS A 445 -14.32 7.94 -1.92
CA CYS A 445 -13.64 7.35 -0.77
C CYS A 445 -13.85 5.83 -0.64
N GLY A 446 -14.93 5.26 -1.20
CA GLY A 446 -15.09 3.81 -1.28
C GLY A 446 -14.23 3.17 -2.38
N ASN A 447 -13.78 3.95 -3.38
CA ASN A 447 -13.01 3.50 -4.53
C ASN A 447 -11.50 3.48 -4.29
N VAL A 448 -11.12 2.96 -3.13
CA VAL A 448 -9.73 2.77 -2.72
C VAL A 448 -9.32 1.31 -2.85
N LEU A 449 -8.04 1.05 -3.10
CA LEU A 449 -7.54 -0.33 -3.27
C LEU A 449 -6.29 -0.55 -2.43
N GLU A 450 -6.28 -1.61 -1.63
CA GLU A 450 -5.06 -2.06 -0.97
C GLU A 450 -4.19 -2.80 -1.99
N LEU A 451 -2.93 -2.37 -2.11
CA LEU A 451 -1.88 -2.98 -2.92
C LEU A 451 -0.69 -3.30 -2.03
N GLU A 452 0.25 -4.09 -2.53
CA GLU A 452 1.57 -4.23 -1.92
C GLU A 452 2.56 -3.28 -2.62
N ASP A 453 3.36 -2.57 -1.83
CA ASP A 453 4.45 -1.72 -2.32
C ASP A 453 5.65 -2.54 -2.80
N GLY A 454 6.70 -1.89 -3.32
CA GLY A 454 7.93 -2.56 -3.78
C GLY A 454 8.71 -3.32 -2.69
N ARG A 455 8.29 -3.23 -1.43
CA ARG A 455 8.85 -3.94 -0.27
C ARG A 455 7.90 -5.04 0.23
N GLY A 456 6.74 -5.22 -0.39
CA GLY A 456 5.71 -6.18 0.03
C GLY A 456 4.78 -5.65 1.13
N LEU A 457 4.67 -4.34 1.30
CA LEU A 457 3.86 -3.73 2.37
C LEU A 457 2.52 -3.22 1.89
N PRO A 458 1.46 -3.39 2.70
CA PRO A 458 0.15 -2.91 2.32
C PRO A 458 0.17 -1.39 2.23
N VAL A 459 -0.28 -0.88 1.10
CA VAL A 459 -0.47 0.54 0.82
C VAL A 459 -1.85 0.74 0.23
N LEU A 460 -2.45 1.92 0.45
CA LEU A 460 -3.77 2.21 -0.09
C LEU A 460 -3.65 3.20 -1.25
N ALA A 461 -4.07 2.79 -2.44
CA ALA A 461 -4.13 3.63 -3.63
C ALA A 461 -5.51 4.29 -3.75
N MET A 462 -5.54 5.60 -4.01
CA MET A 462 -6.77 6.39 -4.13
C MET A 462 -6.57 7.63 -5.00
N SER A 463 -7.64 8.34 -5.35
CA SER A 463 -7.49 9.66 -5.97
C SER A 463 -7.18 10.73 -4.94
N THR A 464 -6.55 11.83 -5.37
CA THR A 464 -6.33 13.01 -4.53
C THR A 464 -7.66 13.58 -4.02
N ARG A 465 -8.74 13.47 -4.80
CA ARG A 465 -10.10 13.83 -4.37
C ARG A 465 -10.55 12.99 -3.18
N ALA A 466 -10.46 11.66 -3.27
CA ALA A 466 -10.79 10.76 -2.16
C ALA A 466 -9.89 11.02 -0.94
N TYR A 467 -8.58 11.17 -1.15
CA TYR A 467 -7.63 11.49 -0.09
C TYR A 467 -8.03 12.77 0.66
N ASN A 468 -8.39 13.84 -0.06
CA ASN A 468 -8.79 15.10 0.58
C ASN A 468 -10.16 15.01 1.28
N ALA A 469 -11.05 14.13 0.83
CA ALA A 469 -12.36 13.95 1.42
C ALA A 469 -12.34 13.12 2.71
N PHE A 470 -11.38 12.21 2.90
CA PHE A 470 -11.19 11.55 4.20
C PHE A 470 -10.81 12.56 5.30
N THR A 471 -11.44 12.41 6.46
CA THR A 471 -11.06 13.19 7.65
C THR A 471 -9.69 12.78 8.16
N ASP A 472 -9.04 13.64 8.94
CA ASP A 472 -7.73 13.33 9.53
C ASP A 472 -7.79 12.11 10.44
N ASP A 473 -8.90 11.89 11.14
CA ASP A 473 -9.07 10.72 12.00
C ASP A 473 -9.28 9.44 11.18
N GLN A 474 -10.04 9.48 10.08
CA GLN A 474 -10.13 8.34 9.15
C GLN A 474 -8.75 8.02 8.55
N LYS A 475 -7.98 9.04 8.12
CA LYS A 475 -6.61 8.85 7.62
C LYS A 475 -5.69 8.23 8.68
N LYS A 476 -5.79 8.65 9.94
CA LYS A 476 -5.03 8.04 11.06
C LYS A 476 -5.40 6.58 11.25
N VAL A 477 -6.68 6.22 11.16
CA VAL A 477 -7.13 4.82 11.25
C VAL A 477 -6.54 4.02 10.09
N LEU A 478 -6.70 4.47 8.84
CA LEU A 478 -6.15 3.80 7.66
C LEU A 478 -4.64 3.57 7.81
N ARG A 479 -3.91 4.61 8.23
CA ARG A 479 -2.46 4.58 8.48
C ARG A 479 -2.01 3.60 9.55
N ARG A 480 -2.88 3.09 10.42
CA ARG A 480 -2.52 2.00 11.35
C ARG A 480 -2.44 0.64 10.66
N HIS A 481 -3.10 0.50 9.51
CA HIS A 481 -3.22 -0.76 8.77
C HIS A 481 -2.35 -0.79 7.50
N VAL A 482 -2.04 0.37 6.92
CA VAL A 482 -1.23 0.48 5.70
C VAL A 482 -0.01 1.39 5.91
N ALA A 483 1.08 1.06 5.21
CA ALA A 483 2.35 1.78 5.29
C ALA A 483 2.29 3.19 4.69
N ALA A 484 1.45 3.38 3.66
CA ALA A 484 1.29 4.66 2.99
C ALA A 484 -0.11 4.77 2.34
N LEU A 485 -0.53 6.02 2.13
CA LEU A 485 -1.69 6.39 1.33
C LEU A 485 -1.16 7.03 0.05
N HIS A 486 -1.11 6.27 -1.05
CA HIS A 486 -0.67 6.76 -2.34
C HIS A 486 -1.85 7.37 -3.08
N HIS A 487 -1.66 8.57 -3.62
CA HIS A 487 -2.73 9.26 -4.32
C HIS A 487 -2.25 10.08 -5.52
N ALA A 488 -3.09 10.15 -6.54
CA ALA A 488 -2.86 10.96 -7.74
C ALA A 488 -4.11 11.75 -8.11
N ASN A 489 -3.92 12.93 -8.72
CA ASN A 489 -5.04 13.67 -9.28
C ASN A 489 -5.48 13.02 -10.60
N ILE A 490 -6.72 12.54 -10.62
CA ILE A 490 -7.41 11.97 -11.79
C ILE A 490 -8.79 12.60 -11.98
N ASP A 491 -8.94 13.88 -11.61
CA ASP A 491 -10.24 14.56 -11.52
C ASP A 491 -11.01 14.56 -12.85
N THR A 492 -10.33 14.75 -14.00
CA THR A 492 -10.99 14.72 -15.30
C THR A 492 -11.47 13.31 -15.64
N LEU A 493 -10.65 12.29 -15.38
CA LEU A 493 -11.01 10.89 -15.59
C LEU A 493 -12.18 10.46 -14.71
N GLU A 494 -12.16 10.83 -13.42
CA GLU A 494 -13.26 10.55 -12.49
C GLU A 494 -14.54 11.26 -12.90
N HIS A 495 -14.45 12.53 -13.26
CA HIS A 495 -15.63 13.33 -13.62
C HIS A 495 -16.31 12.83 -14.90
N ILE A 496 -15.53 12.43 -15.90
CA ILE A 496 -16.06 12.05 -17.21
C ILE A 496 -16.39 10.56 -17.25
N GLY A 497 -15.52 9.71 -16.70
CA GLY A 497 -15.66 8.24 -16.73
C GLY A 497 -16.45 7.68 -15.55
N GLY A 498 -16.63 8.44 -14.47
CA GLY A 498 -17.35 8.02 -13.27
C GLY A 498 -16.64 6.94 -12.44
N GLY A 499 -15.41 6.57 -12.77
CA GLY A 499 -14.59 5.59 -12.06
C GLY A 499 -13.36 6.22 -11.42
N GLY A 500 -12.98 5.76 -10.22
CA GLY A 500 -11.80 6.21 -9.48
C GLY A 500 -10.56 5.37 -9.73
N VAL A 501 -9.54 5.57 -8.89
CA VAL A 501 -8.25 4.87 -9.01
C VAL A 501 -8.41 3.36 -8.99
N ARG A 502 -9.22 2.79 -8.09
CA ARG A 502 -9.43 1.33 -8.03
C ARG A 502 -9.96 0.78 -9.34
N CYS A 503 -10.83 1.50 -10.04
CA CYS A 503 -11.36 1.03 -11.33
C CYS A 503 -10.26 0.92 -12.41
N THR A 504 -9.21 1.74 -12.33
CA THR A 504 -8.12 1.72 -13.32
C THR A 504 -7.15 0.54 -13.14
N LEU A 505 -7.31 -0.25 -12.08
CA LEU A 505 -6.37 -1.27 -11.64
C LEU A 505 -7.05 -2.64 -11.65
N ALA A 506 -6.54 -3.57 -12.44
CA ALA A 506 -6.89 -4.98 -12.34
C ALA A 506 -5.76 -5.75 -11.65
N GLU A 507 -6.03 -6.30 -10.46
CA GLU A 507 -5.01 -7.01 -9.69
C GLU A 507 -4.57 -8.32 -10.36
N ILE A 508 -3.25 -8.58 -10.36
CA ILE A 508 -2.62 -9.82 -10.82
C ILE A 508 -1.92 -10.46 -9.61
N PHE A 509 -2.37 -11.63 -9.17
CA PHE A 509 -1.89 -12.30 -7.97
C PHE A 509 -0.78 -13.32 -8.21
#